data_AF-T2M546-F1
#
_entry.id   AF-T2M546-F1
#
_cell.length_a   1.000
_cell.length_b   1.000
_cell.length_c   1.000
_cell.angle_alpha   90.00
_cell.angle_beta   90.00
_cell.angle_gamma   90.00
#
_symmetry.space_group_name_H-M   'P 1'
#
loop_
_entity.id
_entity.type
_entity.pdbx_description
1 polymer ?
#
loop_
_entity_poly.entity_id
_entity_poly.type
_entity_poly.pdbx_seq_one_letter_code
_entity_poly.pdbx_strand_id
1 'polypeptide(L)'
;MVVCAGAYTLVGAFGYKTFGSNTKPDILENYDSSDHLVIAARVAIVLILWTSFAICTFVARTVIDGIFLTLFNKTENEAEEAEQLRRYVQTIVWFILVLFLAAVVPNISVAIDFIGGIAAMFIFIFPGFCLLQTVNLKKASFQRQDIVVIIVSFIYLILGTFIFGQVTALAFKTHIFKHKT
;
A
#
# COMPACT_ATOMS: atom_id res chain seq x y z
N MET A 1 6.91 -10.62 -12.85
CA MET A 1 7.07 -9.19 -13.22
C MET A 1 6.76 -8.92 -14.68
N VAL A 2 7.36 -9.61 -15.66
CA VAL A 2 7.06 -9.42 -17.09
C VAL A 2 5.58 -9.63 -17.42
N VAL A 3 4.98 -10.73 -16.93
CA VAL A 3 3.54 -11.01 -17.15
C VAL A 3 2.65 -9.91 -16.57
N CYS A 4 2.93 -9.45 -15.35
CA CYS A 4 2.18 -8.36 -14.71
C CYS A 4 2.32 -7.06 -15.51
N ALA A 5 3.54 -6.69 -15.89
CA ALA A 5 3.81 -5.49 -16.68
C ALA A 5 3.08 -5.54 -18.04
N GLY A 6 3.09 -6.71 -18.70
CA GLY A 6 2.32 -6.95 -19.91
C GLY A 6 0.83 -6.76 -19.69
N ALA A 7 0.26 -7.36 -18.66
CA ALA A 7 -1.16 -7.22 -18.33
C ALA A 7 -1.56 -5.76 -18.05
N TYR A 8 -0.80 -5.04 -17.22
CA TYR A 8 -1.05 -3.63 -16.94
C TYR A 8 -0.96 -2.76 -18.19
N THR A 9 0.06 -2.98 -19.03
CA THR A 9 0.25 -2.22 -20.27
C THR A 9 -0.88 -2.49 -21.26
N LEU A 10 -1.30 -3.74 -21.42
CA LEU A 10 -2.40 -4.11 -22.31
C LEU A 10 -3.72 -3.48 -21.85
N VAL A 11 -4.09 -3.67 -20.58
CA VAL A 11 -5.33 -3.09 -20.02
C VAL A 11 -5.30 -1.57 -20.10
N GLY A 12 -4.19 -0.93 -19.76
CA GLY A 12 -4.02 0.51 -19.85
C GLY A 12 -4.09 1.04 -21.29
N ALA A 13 -3.42 0.39 -22.24
CA ALA A 13 -3.39 0.81 -23.64
C ALA A 13 -4.76 0.67 -24.31
N PHE A 14 -5.46 -0.46 -24.12
CA PHE A 14 -6.80 -0.66 -24.68
C PHE A 14 -7.85 0.20 -23.97
N GLY A 15 -7.73 0.41 -22.66
CA GLY A 15 -8.57 1.35 -21.91
C GLY A 15 -8.44 2.78 -22.45
N TYR A 16 -7.20 3.27 -22.59
CA TYR A 16 -6.94 4.60 -23.15
C TYR A 16 -7.37 4.72 -24.61
N LYS A 17 -7.21 3.67 -25.43
CA LYS A 17 -7.70 3.68 -26.82
C LYS A 17 -9.22 3.81 -26.90
N THR A 18 -9.95 3.25 -25.93
CA THR A 18 -11.42 3.27 -25.91
C THR A 18 -11.99 4.62 -25.49
N PHE A 19 -11.43 5.23 -24.45
CA PHE A 19 -11.99 6.47 -23.84
C PHE A 19 -11.13 7.71 -24.03
N GLY A 20 -9.90 7.57 -24.52
CA GLY A 20 -8.96 8.67 -24.72
C GLY A 20 -8.72 9.46 -23.44
N SER A 21 -8.76 10.79 -23.58
CA SER A 21 -8.59 11.74 -22.47
C SER A 21 -9.71 11.72 -21.44
N ASN A 22 -10.84 11.06 -21.71
CA ASN A 22 -11.99 10.99 -20.80
C ASN A 22 -11.96 9.73 -19.91
N THR A 23 -10.84 9.00 -19.90
CA THR A 23 -10.64 7.83 -19.04
C THR A 23 -10.70 8.23 -17.56
N LYS A 24 -11.61 7.64 -16.80
CA LYS A 24 -11.73 7.84 -15.36
C LYS A 24 -10.72 6.95 -14.61
N PRO A 25 -10.37 7.32 -13.36
CA PRO A 25 -9.56 6.49 -12.46
C PRO A 25 -10.01 5.03 -12.34
N ASP A 26 -11.33 4.83 -12.21
CA ASP A 26 -11.96 3.52 -12.34
C ASP A 26 -12.53 3.40 -13.75
N ILE A 27 -11.88 2.59 -14.57
CA ILE A 27 -12.26 2.37 -15.97
C ILE A 27 -13.68 1.78 -16.10
N LEU A 28 -14.16 1.03 -15.11
CA LEU A 28 -15.49 0.45 -15.15
C LEU A 28 -16.60 1.50 -14.96
N GLU A 29 -16.26 2.71 -14.49
CA GLU A 29 -17.20 3.83 -14.43
C GLU A 29 -17.37 4.57 -15.77
N ASN A 30 -16.51 4.29 -16.75
CA ASN A 30 -16.68 4.84 -18.10
C ASN A 30 -17.72 4.07 -18.91
N TYR A 31 -18.00 2.81 -18.55
CA TYR A 31 -19.01 1.99 -19.21
C TYR A 31 -20.39 2.19 -18.61
N ASP A 32 -21.42 1.92 -19.41
CA ASP A 32 -22.80 2.00 -18.96
C ASP A 32 -23.10 0.95 -17.88
N SER A 33 -23.89 1.33 -16.87
CA SER A 33 -24.17 0.44 -15.73
C SER A 33 -25.19 -0.66 -16.05
N SER A 34 -25.86 -0.61 -17.21
CA SER A 34 -26.76 -1.67 -17.68
C SER A 34 -26.06 -2.77 -18.48
N ASP A 35 -24.78 -2.61 -18.80
CA ASP A 35 -24.02 -3.65 -19.53
C ASP A 35 -23.75 -4.87 -18.63
N HIS A 36 -24.29 -6.02 -19.03
CA HIS A 36 -24.15 -7.27 -18.30
C HIS A 36 -22.68 -7.70 -18.10
N LEU A 37 -21.77 -7.40 -19.04
CA LEU A 37 -20.35 -7.73 -18.90
C LEU A 37 -19.68 -6.86 -17.84
N VAL A 38 -20.04 -5.58 -17.76
CA VAL A 38 -19.51 -4.65 -16.76
C VAL A 38 -20.03 -5.02 -15.37
N ILE A 39 -21.31 -5.38 -15.26
CA ILE A 39 -21.89 -5.88 -14.01
C ILE A 39 -21.15 -7.15 -13.57
N ALA A 40 -20.93 -8.11 -14.46
CA ALA A 40 -20.18 -9.33 -14.15
C ALA A 40 -18.74 -9.03 -13.68
N ALA A 41 -18.04 -8.08 -14.34
CA ALA A 41 -16.71 -7.65 -13.95
C ALA A 41 -16.71 -6.98 -12.55
N ARG A 42 -17.68 -6.12 -12.26
CA ARG A 42 -17.84 -5.49 -10.93
C ARG A 42 -18.09 -6.54 -9.85
N VAL A 43 -18.96 -7.53 -10.10
CA VAL A 43 -19.20 -8.64 -9.17
C VAL A 43 -17.92 -9.44 -8.92
N ALA A 44 -17.15 -9.76 -9.96
CA ALA A 44 -15.88 -10.46 -9.82
C ALA A 44 -14.87 -9.66 -8.96
N ILE A 45 -14.77 -8.35 -9.17
CA ILE A 45 -13.92 -7.47 -8.35
C ILE A 45 -14.39 -7.46 -6.90
N VAL A 46 -15.70 -7.36 -6.64
CA VAL A 46 -16.25 -7.38 -5.28
C VAL A 46 -15.90 -8.70 -4.56
N LEU A 47 -16.00 -9.84 -5.24
CA LEU A 47 -15.64 -11.15 -4.66
C LEU A 47 -14.14 -11.24 -4.34
N ILE A 48 -13.28 -10.75 -5.24
CA ILE A 48 -11.82 -10.70 -5.02
C ILE A 48 -11.49 -9.77 -3.84
N LEU A 49 -12.12 -8.59 -3.77
CA LEU A 49 -11.90 -7.63 -2.69
C LEU A 49 -12.41 -8.16 -1.34
N TRP A 50 -13.56 -8.83 -1.32
CA TRP A 50 -14.12 -9.45 -0.11
C TRP A 50 -13.12 -10.44 0.51
N THR A 51 -12.63 -11.36 -0.31
CA THR A 51 -11.66 -12.39 0.13
C THR A 51 -10.32 -11.77 0.53
N SER A 52 -9.84 -10.79 -0.23
CA SER A 52 -8.60 -10.07 0.08
C SER A 52 -8.71 -9.26 1.38
N PHE A 53 -9.86 -8.64 1.63
CA PHE A 53 -10.11 -7.85 2.84
C PHE A 53 -9.99 -8.68 4.12
N ALA A 54 -10.49 -9.92 4.10
CA ALA A 54 -10.36 -10.84 5.23
C ALA A 54 -8.89 -11.14 5.55
N ILE A 55 -8.09 -11.40 4.51
CA ILE A 55 -6.65 -11.69 4.65
C ILE A 55 -5.90 -10.46 5.18
N CYS A 56 -6.12 -9.29 4.58
CA CYS A 56 -5.46 -8.05 5.01
C CYS A 56 -5.81 -7.69 6.46
N THR A 57 -7.07 -7.84 6.86
CA THR A 57 -7.53 -7.57 8.22
C THR A 57 -6.93 -8.57 9.22
N PHE A 58 -6.72 -9.82 8.83
CA PHE A 58 -6.02 -10.79 9.67
C PHE A 58 -4.57 -10.35 9.92
N VAL A 59 -3.82 -10.04 8.86
CA VAL A 59 -2.41 -9.61 8.98
C VAL A 59 -2.28 -8.32 9.81
N ALA A 60 -3.15 -7.34 9.56
CA ALA A 60 -3.14 -6.08 10.31
C ALA A 60 -3.34 -6.30 11.81
N ARG A 61 -4.29 -7.16 12.21
CA ARG A 61 -4.55 -7.49 13.60
C ARG A 61 -3.36 -8.17 14.26
N THR A 62 -2.75 -9.17 13.60
CA THR A 62 -1.58 -9.86 14.15
C THR A 62 -0.41 -8.92 14.41
N VAL A 63 -0.17 -7.96 13.50
CA VAL A 63 0.88 -6.95 13.68
C VAL A 63 0.55 -5.98 14.82
N ILE A 64 -0.68 -5.46 14.86
CA ILE A 64 -1.12 -4.55 15.94
C ILE A 64 -1.03 -5.26 17.30
N ASP A 65 -1.42 -6.54 17.35
CA ASP A 65 -1.37 -7.32 18.58
C ASP A 65 0.08 -7.54 19.05
N GLY A 66 0.98 -7.94 18.14
CA GLY A 66 2.40 -8.10 18.47
C GLY A 66 3.02 -6.80 18.99
N ILE A 67 2.69 -5.65 18.37
CA ILE A 67 3.15 -4.34 18.84
C ILE A 67 2.57 -4.03 20.22
N PHE A 68 1.27 -4.25 20.43
CA PHE A 68 0.61 -3.99 21.70
C PHE A 68 1.22 -4.81 22.84
N LEU A 69 1.40 -6.11 22.65
CA LEU A 69 2.00 -7.00 23.67
C LEU A 69 3.44 -6.60 24.00
N THR A 70 4.23 -6.23 22.97
CA THR A 70 5.61 -5.78 23.14
C THR A 70 5.68 -4.44 23.88
N LEU A 71 4.83 -3.47 23.54
CA LEU A 71 4.85 -2.14 24.16
C LEU A 71 4.40 -2.15 25.62
N PHE A 72 3.41 -2.99 25.95
CA PHE A 72 2.87 -3.09 27.31
C PHE A 72 3.53 -4.17 28.17
N ASN A 73 4.57 -4.84 27.66
CA ASN A 73 5.28 -5.93 28.33
C ASN A 73 4.31 -6.94 29.00
N LYS A 74 3.23 -7.30 28.30
CA LYS A 74 2.20 -8.19 28.85
C LYS A 74 2.69 -9.62 28.91
N THR A 75 2.41 -10.29 30.03
CA THR A 75 2.66 -11.73 30.20
C THR A 75 1.70 -12.54 29.32
N GLU A 76 2.12 -13.72 28.85
CA GLU A 76 1.31 -14.60 27.98
C GLU A 76 -0.09 -14.88 28.58
N ASN A 77 -0.17 -15.16 29.88
CA ASN A 77 -1.44 -15.41 30.57
C ASN A 77 -2.42 -14.22 30.51
N GLU A 78 -1.92 -12.98 30.65
CA GLU A 78 -2.76 -11.77 30.56
C GLU A 78 -3.13 -11.41 29.10
N ALA A 79 -2.32 -11.87 28.15
CA ALA A 79 -2.58 -11.68 26.72
C ALA A 79 -3.73 -12.56 26.23
N GLU A 80 -3.82 -13.79 26.77
CA GLU A 80 -4.87 -14.77 26.48
C GLU A 80 -6.24 -14.34 27.02
N GLU A 81 -6.31 -13.89 28.28
CA GLU A 81 -7.58 -13.48 28.89
C GLU A 81 -8.25 -12.30 28.15
N ALA A 82 -7.45 -11.35 27.65
CA ALA A 82 -7.94 -10.19 26.93
C ALA A 82 -8.02 -10.41 25.40
N GLU A 83 -7.70 -11.59 24.88
CA GLU A 83 -7.56 -11.85 23.45
C GLU A 83 -8.85 -11.60 22.67
N GLN A 84 -9.97 -12.15 23.14
CA GLN A 84 -11.26 -12.04 22.47
C GLN A 84 -11.74 -10.59 22.40
N LEU A 85 -11.72 -9.88 23.54
CA LEU A 85 -12.13 -8.48 23.60
C LEU A 85 -11.25 -7.61 22.69
N ARG A 86 -9.93 -7.84 22.72
CA ARG A 86 -8.97 -7.12 21.88
C ARG A 86 -9.22 -7.36 20.40
N ARG A 87 -9.51 -8.60 20.00
CA ARG A 87 -9.87 -8.94 18.61
C ARG A 87 -11.15 -8.24 18.16
N TYR A 88 -12.19 -8.24 18.99
CA TYR A 88 -13.44 -7.53 18.67
C TYR A 88 -13.21 -6.02 18.52
N VAL A 89 -12.52 -5.40 19.48
CA VAL A 89 -12.21 -3.96 19.44
C VAL A 89 -11.37 -3.62 18.20
N GLN A 90 -10.31 -4.37 17.93
CA GLN A 90 -9.46 -4.15 16.75
C GLN A 90 -10.26 -4.27 15.45
N THR A 91 -11.10 -5.30 15.29
CA THR A 91 -11.91 -5.47 14.07
C THR A 91 -12.96 -4.37 13.91
N ILE A 92 -13.65 -3.98 15.00
CA ILE A 92 -14.64 -2.90 14.96
C ILE A 92 -13.98 -1.57 14.61
N VAL A 93 -12.87 -1.23 15.27
CA VAL A 93 -12.10 -0.01 14.96
C VAL A 93 -11.62 -0.04 13.53
N TRP A 94 -11.05 -1.15 13.06
CA TRP A 94 -10.60 -1.31 11.68
C TRP A 94 -11.74 -1.11 10.67
N PHE A 95 -12.90 -1.73 10.92
CA PHE A 95 -14.07 -1.59 10.07
C PHE A 95 -14.59 -0.15 10.01
N ILE A 96 -14.70 0.51 11.16
CA ILE A 96 -15.12 1.92 11.24
C ILE A 96 -14.13 2.82 10.49
N LEU A 97 -12.83 2.60 10.64
CA LEU A 97 -11.80 3.38 9.94
C LEU A 97 -11.91 3.21 8.42
N VAL A 98 -12.05 1.97 7.94
CA VAL A 98 -12.21 1.71 6.50
C VAL A 98 -13.49 2.33 5.96
N LEU A 99 -14.61 2.22 6.69
CA LEU A 99 -15.88 2.82 6.30
C LEU A 99 -15.80 4.35 6.26
N PHE A 100 -15.17 4.96 7.27
CA PHE A 100 -14.93 6.39 7.32
C PHE A 100 -14.08 6.87 6.14
N LEU A 101 -12.98 6.17 5.85
CA LEU A 101 -12.14 6.48 4.69
C LEU A 101 -12.91 6.34 3.38
N ALA A 102 -13.74 5.31 3.23
CA ALA A 102 -14.59 5.13 2.05
C ALA A 102 -15.63 6.27 1.88
N ALA A 103 -16.13 6.83 2.98
CA ALA A 103 -17.09 7.94 2.94
C ALA A 103 -16.42 9.29 2.63
N VAL A 104 -15.16 9.49 3.03
CA VAL A 104 -14.43 10.76 2.87
C VAL A 104 -13.64 10.82 1.57
N VAL A 105 -13.12 9.69 1.07
CA VAL A 105 -12.27 9.65 -0.12
C VAL A 105 -13.15 9.64 -1.38
N PRO A 106 -13.10 10.69 -2.22
CA PRO A 106 -14.04 10.83 -3.34
C PRO A 106 -13.67 10.00 -4.57
N ASN A 107 -12.41 9.57 -4.71
CA ASN A 107 -11.91 8.84 -5.88
C ASN A 107 -10.81 7.87 -5.49
N ILE A 108 -10.76 6.71 -6.17
CA ILE A 108 -9.75 5.68 -5.94
C ILE A 108 -8.31 6.18 -6.23
N SER A 109 -8.13 7.11 -7.18
CA SER A 109 -6.81 7.72 -7.47
C SER A 109 -6.18 8.37 -6.26
N VAL A 110 -6.97 9.05 -5.42
CA VAL A 110 -6.46 9.71 -4.20
C VAL A 110 -5.77 8.66 -3.32
N ALA A 111 -6.47 7.56 -3.06
CA ALA A 111 -5.95 6.48 -2.24
C ALA A 111 -4.70 5.83 -2.87
N ILE A 112 -4.71 5.58 -4.18
CA ILE A 112 -3.59 4.96 -4.90
C ILE A 112 -2.34 5.85 -4.84
N ASP A 113 -2.47 7.16 -5.02
CA ASP A 113 -1.34 8.10 -5.00
C ASP A 113 -0.67 8.14 -3.62
N PHE A 114 -1.46 8.20 -2.54
CA PHE A 114 -0.93 8.15 -1.18
C PHE A 114 -0.28 6.80 -0.85
N ILE A 115 -0.92 5.69 -1.23
CA ILE A 115 -0.38 4.34 -1.01
C ILE A 115 0.92 4.15 -1.80
N GLY A 116 1.00 4.68 -3.03
CA GLY A 116 2.20 4.63 -3.87
C GLY A 116 3.39 5.32 -3.22
N GLY A 117 3.17 6.45 -2.55
CA GLY A 117 4.19 7.11 -1.74
C GLY A 117 4.70 6.20 -0.62
N ILE A 118 3.78 5.68 0.21
CA ILE A 118 4.13 4.77 1.30
C ILE A 118 4.86 3.52 0.79
N ALA A 119 4.43 2.96 -0.34
CA ALA A 119 5.07 1.82 -0.97
C ALA A 119 6.52 2.10 -1.39
N ALA A 120 6.84 3.32 -1.83
CA ALA A 120 8.21 3.71 -2.15
C ALA A 120 9.15 3.57 -0.94
N MET A 121 8.65 3.82 0.28
CA MET A 121 9.43 3.60 1.51
C MET A 121 9.76 2.11 1.70
N PHE A 122 8.81 1.21 1.47
CA PHE A 122 9.03 -0.23 1.61
C PHE A 122 9.86 -0.84 0.48
N ILE A 123 9.76 -0.32 -0.74
CA ILE A 123 10.47 -0.86 -1.91
C ILE A 123 11.93 -0.38 -1.95
N PHE A 124 12.19 0.87 -1.57
CA PHE A 124 13.54 1.46 -1.69
C PHE A 124 14.20 1.73 -0.34
N ILE A 125 13.52 2.43 0.56
CA ILE A 125 14.13 2.90 1.82
C ILE A 125 14.43 1.73 2.76
N PHE A 126 13.46 0.83 2.94
CA PHE A 126 13.63 -0.33 3.84
C PHE A 126 14.77 -1.26 3.40
N PRO A 127 14.85 -1.74 2.14
CA PRO A 127 16.01 -2.52 1.68
C PRO A 127 17.33 -1.74 1.76
N GLY A 128 17.31 -0.42 1.49
CA GLY A 128 18.49 0.44 1.64
C GLY A 128 19.04 0.43 3.07
N PHE A 129 18.18 0.56 4.08
CA PHE A 129 18.60 0.44 5.48
C PHE A 129 19.05 -0.97 5.86
N CYS A 130 18.36 -2.01 5.39
CA CYS A 130 18.77 -3.39 5.65
C CYS A 130 20.19 -3.65 5.10
N LEU A 131 20.50 -3.19 3.89
CA LEU A 131 21.82 -3.33 3.29
C LEU A 131 22.90 -2.59 4.11
N LEU A 132 22.64 -1.35 4.57
CA LEU A 132 23.57 -0.65 5.47
C LEU A 132 23.79 -1.43 6.77
N GLN A 133 22.72 -1.98 7.34
CA GLN A 133 22.81 -2.75 8.58
C GLN A 133 23.64 -4.02 8.39
N THR A 134 23.56 -4.68 7.24
CA THR A 134 24.39 -5.89 6.98
C THR A 134 25.89 -5.59 7.05
N VAL A 135 26.32 -4.41 6.57
CA VAL A 135 27.72 -3.99 6.65
C VAL A 135 28.10 -3.63 8.09
N ASN A 136 27.22 -2.94 8.82
CA ASN A 136 27.45 -2.55 10.20
C ASN A 136 27.57 -3.75 11.17
N LEU A 137 26.86 -4.85 10.86
CA LEU A 137 26.94 -6.09 11.63
C LEU A 137 28.22 -6.90 11.35
N LYS A 138 28.89 -6.68 10.21
CA LYS A 138 30.20 -7.30 9.91
C LYS A 138 31.32 -6.59 10.68
N LYS A 139 31.56 -7.02 11.92
CA LYS A 139 32.60 -6.43 12.79
C LYS A 139 34.06 -6.82 12.46
N ALA A 140 34.31 -7.84 11.61
CA ALA A 140 35.62 -8.52 11.58
C ALA A 140 36.48 -8.33 10.31
N SER A 141 35.92 -7.93 9.16
CA SER A 141 36.73 -7.70 7.95
C SER A 141 35.97 -6.82 6.96
N PHE A 142 36.44 -5.58 6.78
CA PHE A 142 35.94 -4.68 5.76
C PHE A 142 36.52 -5.08 4.39
N GLN A 143 35.67 -5.47 3.46
CA GLN A 143 36.05 -5.92 2.12
C GLN A 143 35.62 -4.91 1.06
N ARG A 144 36.25 -4.94 -0.13
CA ARG A 144 35.84 -4.07 -1.26
C ARG A 144 34.38 -4.23 -1.65
N GLN A 145 33.79 -5.40 -1.42
CA GLN A 145 32.37 -5.66 -1.67
C GLN A 145 31.47 -4.82 -0.74
N ASP A 146 31.91 -4.51 0.47
CA ASP A 146 31.11 -3.72 1.42
C ASP A 146 31.00 -2.25 0.97
N ILE A 147 32.02 -1.71 0.29
CA ILE A 147 31.94 -0.37 -0.35
C ILE A 147 30.84 -0.37 -1.41
N VAL A 148 30.76 -1.41 -2.24
CA VAL A 148 29.71 -1.52 -3.27
C VAL A 148 28.33 -1.61 -2.61
N VAL A 149 28.18 -2.40 -1.56
CA VAL A 149 26.92 -2.51 -0.80
C VAL A 149 26.54 -1.16 -0.19
N ILE A 150 27.48 -0.42 0.40
CA ILE A 150 27.23 0.93 0.94
C ILE A 150 26.75 1.87 -0.16
N ILE A 151 27.45 1.92 -1.30
CA ILE A 151 27.06 2.78 -2.44
C ILE A 151 25.66 2.44 -2.93
N VAL A 152 25.37 1.14 -3.14
CA VAL A 152 24.04 0.68 -3.55
C VAL A 152 22.99 1.08 -2.51
N SER A 153 23.28 0.94 -1.22
CA SER A 153 22.36 1.32 -0.16
C SER A 153 22.02 2.81 -0.21
N PHE A 154 23.03 3.68 -0.38
CA PHE A 154 22.80 5.12 -0.53
C PHE A 154 21.99 5.45 -1.78
N ILE A 155 22.23 4.77 -2.90
CA ILE A 155 21.42 4.91 -4.11
C ILE A 155 19.95 4.59 -3.81
N TYR A 156 19.67 3.46 -3.13
CA TYR A 156 18.32 3.08 -2.74
C TYR A 156 17.66 4.12 -1.81
N LEU A 157 18.39 4.63 -0.82
CA LEU A 157 17.87 5.65 0.11
C LEU A 157 17.58 6.98 -0.59
N ILE A 158 18.47 7.45 -1.46
CA ILE A 158 18.31 8.70 -2.20
C ILE A 158 17.12 8.58 -3.17
N LEU A 159 17.06 7.51 -3.96
CA LEU A 159 15.97 7.27 -4.90
C LEU A 159 14.64 7.11 -4.16
N GLY A 160 14.61 6.33 -3.08
CA GLY A 160 13.41 6.11 -2.27
C GLY A 160 12.87 7.39 -1.66
N THR A 161 13.75 8.20 -1.06
CA THR A 161 13.38 9.50 -0.46
C THR A 161 12.89 10.46 -1.54
N PHE A 162 13.54 10.51 -2.70
CA PHE A 162 13.12 11.36 -3.81
C PHE A 162 11.76 10.95 -4.36
N ILE A 163 11.53 9.66 -4.64
CA ILE A 163 10.25 9.15 -5.14
C ILE A 163 9.15 9.38 -4.12
N PHE A 164 9.39 9.06 -2.83
CA PHE A 164 8.43 9.32 -1.76
C PHE A 164 8.04 10.81 -1.70
N GLY A 165 9.03 11.71 -1.74
CA GLY A 165 8.81 13.15 -1.71
C GLY A 165 8.01 13.63 -2.93
N GLN A 166 8.36 13.18 -4.13
CA GLN A 166 7.66 13.56 -5.37
C GLN A 166 6.22 13.06 -5.41
N VAL A 167 5.99 11.77 -5.13
CA VAL A 167 4.65 11.17 -5.16
C VAL A 167 3.75 11.82 -4.11
N THR A 168 4.27 12.02 -2.89
CA THR A 168 3.51 12.67 -1.82
C THR A 168 3.20 14.13 -2.17
N ALA A 169 4.19 14.91 -2.64
CA ALA A 169 3.97 16.29 -3.04
C ALA A 169 2.96 16.43 -4.19
N LEU A 170 2.99 15.51 -5.16
CA LEU A 170 2.03 15.47 -6.25
C LEU A 170 0.61 15.15 -5.76
N ALA A 171 0.46 14.15 -4.88
CA ALA A 171 -0.82 13.81 -4.28
C ALA A 171 -1.43 15.01 -3.52
N PHE A 172 -0.61 15.72 -2.73
CA PHE A 172 -1.02 16.93 -2.02
C PHE A 172 -1.45 18.05 -2.98
N LYS A 173 -0.67 18.29 -4.04
CA LYS A 173 -0.98 19.32 -5.04
C LYS A 173 -2.30 19.03 -5.77
N THR A 174 -2.49 17.79 -6.21
CA THR A 174 -3.64 17.40 -7.03
C THR A 174 -4.95 17.43 -6.24
N HIS A 175 -4.93 17.03 -4.97
CA HIS A 175 -6.15 16.81 -4.20
C HIS A 175 -6.46 17.89 -3.16
N ILE A 176 -5.45 18.52 -2.55
CA ILE A 176 -5.69 19.56 -1.53
C ILE A 176 -5.80 20.95 -2.17
N PHE A 177 -4.95 21.27 -3.16
CA PHE A 177 -4.92 22.63 -3.72
C PHE A 177 -5.95 22.87 -4.82
N LYS A 178 -6.37 21.83 -5.57
CA LYS A 178 -7.36 21.96 -6.64
C LYS A 178 -8.79 22.14 -6.11
N HIS A 179 -9.05 21.86 -4.84
CA HIS A 179 -10.36 22.06 -4.21
C HIS A 179 -10.62 23.52 -3.78
N LYS A 180 -9.62 24.41 -3.94
CA LYS A 180 -9.66 25.83 -3.54
C LYS A 180 -9.81 26.83 -4.70
N THR A 181 -9.93 26.34 -5.93
CA THR A 181 -10.15 27.13 -7.16
C THR A 181 -11.34 26.58 -7.90
#